data_AF-A0A366FEM9-F1
#
_entry.id   AF-A0A366FEM9-F1
#
_cell.length_a   1.000
_cell.length_b   1.000
_cell.length_c   1.000
_cell.angle_alpha   90.00
_cell.angle_beta   90.00
_cell.angle_gamma   90.00
#
_symmetry.space_group_name_H-M   'P 1'
#
loop_
_entity.id
_entity.type
_entity.pdbx_description
1 polymer ?
#
loop_
_entity_poly.entity_id
_entity_poly.type
_entity_poly.pdbx_seq_one_letter_code
_entity_poly.pdbx_strand_id
1 'polypeptide(L)'
;MAKSVDFVICDVLSLEPVAAIEVDDRSHGLPERRQRDAFVNAVFLEIGVPLLRVPAKRAYSVHELRTLCARAGLYTLPPPQGASL
;
A
#
# COMPACT_ATOMS: atom_id res chain seq x y z
N MET A 1 -2.95 -22.13 3.57
CA MET A 1 -1.93 -21.10 3.84
C MET A 1 -2.60 -19.74 3.71
N ALA A 2 -2.59 -18.92 4.77
CA ALA A 2 -3.08 -17.55 4.67
C ALA A 2 -2.13 -16.70 3.83
N LYS A 3 -2.65 -15.74 3.06
CA LYS A 3 -1.87 -14.73 2.35
C LYS A 3 -2.02 -13.40 3.08
N SER A 4 -0.93 -12.65 3.19
CA SER A 4 -0.88 -11.35 3.84
C SER A 4 -0.21 -10.33 2.92
N VAL A 5 -0.58 -9.06 3.09
CA VAL A 5 0.11 -7.90 2.53
C VAL A 5 1.03 -7.29 3.60
N ASP A 6 2.06 -6.55 3.19
CA ASP A 6 3.03 -5.98 4.13
C ASP A 6 2.43 -4.85 4.97
N PHE A 7 1.64 -3.99 4.35
CA PHE A 7 0.96 -2.88 5.04
C PHE A 7 -0.46 -2.68 4.52
N VAL A 8 -1.31 -2.16 5.40
CA VAL A 8 -2.67 -1.70 5.07
C VAL A 8 -2.78 -0.23 5.50
N ILE A 9 -3.35 0.60 4.63
CA ILE A 9 -3.75 1.97 4.94
C ILE A 9 -5.24 1.92 5.25
N CYS A 10 -5.62 2.46 6.40
CA CYS A 10 -7.02 2.58 6.80
C CYS A 10 -7.46 4.04 6.82
N ASP A 11 -8.75 4.26 6.62
CA ASP A 11 -9.37 5.50 7.03
C ASP A 11 -9.21 5.69 8.55
N VAL A 12 -8.82 6.89 8.96
CA VAL A 12 -8.48 7.17 10.37
C VAL A 12 -9.71 7.21 11.28
N LEU A 13 -10.90 7.42 10.73
CA LEU A 13 -12.15 7.52 11.48
C LEU A 13 -12.88 6.17 11.52
N SER A 14 -12.98 5.47 10.40
CA SER A 14 -13.73 4.20 10.29
C SER A 14 -12.87 2.95 10.49
N LEU A 15 -11.54 3.06 10.39
CA LEU A 15 -10.59 1.94 10.32
C LEU A 15 -10.79 1.00 9.11
N GLU A 16 -11.65 1.37 8.15
CA GLU A 16 -11.84 0.60 6.94
C GLU A 16 -10.58 0.65 6.07
N PRO A 17 -10.13 -0.49 5.50
CA PRO A 17 -9.01 -0.51 4.57
C PRO A 17 -9.31 0.33 3.32
N VAL A 18 -8.47 1.33 3.05
CA VAL A 18 -8.58 2.18 1.85
C VAL A 18 -7.48 1.89 0.83
N ALA A 19 -6.41 1.19 1.22
CA ALA A 19 -5.39 0.66 0.32
C ALA A 19 -4.50 -0.37 1.04
N ALA A 20 -3.71 -1.13 0.27
CA ALA A 20 -2.61 -1.93 0.79
C ALA A 20 -1.30 -1.62 0.07
N ILE A 21 -0.18 -1.92 0.73
CA ILE A 21 1.17 -1.78 0.16
C ILE A 21 1.88 -3.14 0.22
N GLU A 22 2.46 -3.57 -0.90
CA GLU A 22 3.45 -4.64 -0.96
C GLU A 22 4.82 -4.09 -1.35
N VAL A 23 5.87 -4.55 -0.67
CA VAL A 23 7.26 -4.17 -0.90
C VAL A 23 7.94 -5.23 -1.75
N ASP A 24 8.13 -4.94 -3.03
CA ASP A 24 8.72 -5.85 -4.00
C ASP A 24 10.27 -5.78 -3.95
N ASP A 25 10.91 -6.82 -3.42
CA ASP A 25 12.35 -7.02 -3.63
C ASP A 25 12.62 -7.58 -5.03
N ARG A 26 13.63 -7.03 -5.73
CA ARG A 26 14.04 -7.45 -7.08
C ARG A 26 14.59 -8.88 -7.09
N SER A 27 14.90 -9.44 -5.92
CA SER A 27 15.37 -10.81 -5.78
C SER A 27 14.20 -11.79 -5.90
N HIS A 28 14.20 -12.57 -6.99
CA HIS A 28 13.37 -13.75 -7.28
C HIS A 28 12.05 -13.58 -8.06
N GLY A 29 12.17 -13.49 -9.38
CA GLY A 29 11.11 -13.80 -10.36
C GLY A 29 10.77 -15.30 -10.46
N LEU A 30 10.69 -16.01 -9.33
CA LEU A 30 10.33 -17.42 -9.29
C LEU A 30 8.86 -17.62 -9.67
N PRO A 31 8.50 -18.72 -10.36
CA PRO A 31 7.12 -18.99 -10.80
C PRO A 31 6.07 -18.93 -9.69
N GLU A 32 6.42 -19.36 -8.47
CA GLU A 32 5.52 -19.33 -7.32
C GLU A 32 5.11 -17.91 -6.89
N ARG A 33 6.00 -16.92 -7.05
CA ARG A 33 5.65 -15.52 -6.77
C ARG A 33 4.66 -14.99 -7.79
N ARG A 34 4.76 -15.36 -9.08
CA ARG A 34 3.79 -14.95 -10.11
C ARG A 34 2.38 -15.44 -9.80
N GLN A 35 2.25 -16.69 -9.36
CA GLN A 35 0.94 -17.23 -8.99
C GLN A 35 0.37 -16.54 -7.75
N ARG A 36 1.23 -16.25 -6.75
CA ARG A 36 0.85 -15.48 -5.57
C ARG A 36 0.40 -14.07 -5.93
N ASP A 37 1.19 -13.36 -6.71
CA ASP A 37 0.94 -11.97 -7.09
C ASP A 37 -0.33 -11.88 -7.94
N ALA A 38 -0.55 -12.84 -8.85
CA ALA A 38 -1.79 -12.93 -9.62
C ALA A 38 -3.02 -13.11 -8.72
N PHE A 39 -2.94 -13.99 -7.70
CA PHE A 39 -4.02 -14.17 -6.74
C PHE A 39 -4.28 -12.90 -5.94
N VAL A 40 -3.25 -12.28 -5.36
CA VAL A 40 -3.40 -11.06 -4.56
C VAL A 40 -3.97 -9.93 -5.42
N ASN A 41 -3.46 -9.73 -6.64
CA ASN A 41 -3.98 -8.71 -7.56
C ASN A 41 -5.46 -8.94 -7.90
N ALA A 42 -5.88 -10.20 -8.11
CA ALA A 42 -7.27 -10.53 -8.39
C ALA A 42 -8.19 -10.20 -7.20
N VAL A 43 -7.78 -10.56 -5.98
CA VAL A 43 -8.54 -10.24 -4.76
C VAL A 43 -8.70 -8.73 -4.58
N PHE A 44 -7.61 -7.96 -4.70
CA PHE A 44 -7.67 -6.50 -4.52
C PHE A 44 -8.51 -5.80 -5.59
N LEU A 45 -8.46 -6.32 -6.84
CA LEU A 45 -9.35 -5.87 -7.91
C LEU A 45 -10.82 -6.15 -7.59
N GLU A 46 -11.13 -7.34 -7.06
CA GLU A 46 -12.51 -7.75 -6.72
C GLU A 46 -13.10 -6.93 -5.57
N ILE A 47 -12.32 -6.65 -4.53
CA ILE A 47 -12.77 -5.88 -3.37
C ILE A 47 -12.73 -4.36 -3.58
N GLY A 48 -12.21 -3.89 -4.72
CA GLY A 48 -12.13 -2.46 -5.04
C GLY A 48 -11.14 -1.66 -4.18
N VAL A 49 -10.21 -2.33 -3.51
CA VAL A 49 -9.18 -1.68 -2.69
C VAL A 49 -7.89 -1.57 -3.52
N PRO A 50 -7.29 -0.38 -3.66
CA PRO A 50 -6.00 -0.22 -4.33
C PRO A 50 -4.87 -1.03 -3.67
N LEU A 51 -4.09 -1.74 -4.48
CA LEU A 51 -2.84 -2.38 -4.06
C LEU A 51 -1.64 -1.64 -4.66
N LEU A 52 -0.85 -1.01 -3.81
CA LEU A 52 0.36 -0.27 -4.20
C LEU A 52 1.57 -1.20 -4.11
N ARG A 53 2.23 -1.46 -5.22
CA ARG A 53 3.50 -2.18 -5.26
C ARG A 53 4.66 -1.20 -5.26
N VAL A 54 5.51 -1.27 -4.23
CA VAL A 54 6.65 -0.37 -4.07
C VAL A 54 7.96 -1.15 -4.12
N PRO A 55 8.99 -0.67 -4.84
CA PRO A 55 10.29 -1.36 -4.83
C PRO A 55 10.90 -1.40 -3.43
N ALA A 56 11.55 -2.49 -3.04
CA ALA A 56 12.35 -2.49 -1.82
C ALA A 56 13.50 -1.47 -1.94
N LYS A 57 13.56 -0.53 -0.99
CA LYS A 57 14.64 0.46 -0.87
C LYS A 57 15.09 0.53 0.59
N ARG A 58 16.38 0.85 0.79
CA ARG A 58 16.93 1.04 2.15
C ARG A 58 16.29 2.20 2.92
N ALA A 59 15.81 3.20 2.20
CA ALA A 59 15.14 4.36 2.77
C ALA A 59 14.20 4.99 1.74
N TYR A 60 13.16 5.62 2.27
CA TYR A 60 12.20 6.43 1.52
C TYR A 60 12.14 7.82 2.16
N SER A 61 11.99 8.86 1.34
CA SER A 61 11.65 10.19 1.87
C SER A 61 10.14 10.30 2.12
N VAL A 62 9.73 11.10 3.12
CA VAL A 62 8.30 11.37 3.36
C VAL A 62 7.63 11.97 2.13
N HIS A 63 8.34 12.82 1.38
CA HIS A 63 7.83 13.42 0.14
C HIS A 63 7.54 12.37 -0.95
N GLU A 64 8.44 11.41 -1.13
CA GLU A 64 8.26 10.30 -2.06
C GLU A 64 7.04 9.44 -1.68
N LEU A 65 6.89 9.09 -0.41
CA LEU A 65 5.75 8.32 0.08
C LEU A 65 4.43 9.09 -0.09
N ARG A 66 4.42 10.39 0.22
CA ARG A 66 3.24 11.25 -0.02
C ARG A 66 2.85 11.30 -1.49
N THR A 67 3.83 11.41 -2.39
CA THR A 67 3.60 11.42 -3.84
C THR A 67 3.03 10.09 -4.32
N LEU A 68 3.55 8.97 -3.81
CA LEU A 68 3.03 7.64 -4.10
C LEU A 68 1.57 7.51 -3.66
N CYS A 69 1.25 7.88 -2.42
CA CYS A 69 -0.12 7.83 -1.90
C CYS A 69 -1.07 8.72 -2.70
N ALA A 70 -0.66 9.97 -3.00
CA ALA A 70 -1.48 10.90 -3.77
C ALA A 70 -1.80 10.40 -5.18
N ARG A 71 -0.86 9.71 -5.84
CA ARG A 71 -1.09 9.08 -7.16
C ARG A 71 -2.09 7.93 -7.11
N ALA A 72 -2.24 7.30 -5.95
CA ALA A 72 -3.27 6.28 -5.70
C ALA A 72 -4.60 6.89 -5.22
N GLY A 73 -4.73 8.22 -5.21
CA GLY A 73 -5.93 8.91 -4.72
C GLY A 73 -6.04 8.96 -3.19
N LEU A 74 -4.97 8.61 -2.47
CA LEU A 74 -4.92 8.65 -1.01
C LEU A 74 -4.37 9.99 -0.55
N TYR A 75 -5.18 10.72 0.22
CA TYR A 75 -4.80 12.02 0.76
C TYR A 75 -4.88 11.99 2.28
N THR A 76 -3.94 12.67 2.92
CA THR A 76 -4.03 12.90 4.36
C THR A 76 -5.12 13.91 4.63
N LEU A 77 -5.92 13.71 5.67
CA LEU A 77 -6.69 14.81 6.23
C LEU A 77 -5.74 15.99 6.51
N PRO A 78 -6.16 17.24 6.30
CA PRO A 78 -5.37 18.38 6.75
C PRO A 78 -5.06 18.18 8.24
N PRO A 79 -3.85 18.57 8.71
CA PRO A 79 -3.52 18.45 10.12
C PRO A 79 -4.64 19.11 10.94
N PRO A 80 -5.04 18.50 12.07
CA PRO A 80 -6.10 19.07 12.89
C PRO A 80 -5.75 20.53 13.18
N GLN A 81 -6.66 21.44 12.82
CA GLN A 81 -6.48 22.87 13.03
C GLN A 81 -6.36 23.08 14.54
N GLY A 82 -5.15 23.37 15.03
CA GLY A 82 -4.88 23.54 16.46
C GLY A 82 -3.66 22.79 17.00
N ALA A 83 -3.02 21.90 16.23
CA ALA A 83 -1.71 21.35 16.62
C ALA A 83 -0.60 22.37 16.30
N SER A 84 -0.48 23.40 17.13
CA SER A 84 0.73 24.23 17.17
C SER A 84 1.84 23.41 17.83
N LEU A 85 2.99 23.33 17.16
CA LEU A 85 4.26 23.08 17.85
C LEU A 85 4.56 24.23 18.81
#